data_AF-A0A2A5C594-F1
#
_entry.id   AF-A0A2A5C594-F1
#
_cell.length_a   1.000
_cell.length_b   1.000
_cell.length_c   1.000
_cell.angle_alpha   90.00
_cell.angle_beta   90.00
_cell.angle_gamma   90.00
#
_symmetry.space_group_name_H-M   'P 1'
#
loop_
_entity.id
_entity.type
_entity.pdbx_description
1 polymer ?
#
loop_
_entity_poly.entity_id
_entity_poly.type
_entity_poly.pdbx_seq_one_letter_code
_entity_poly.pdbx_strand_id
1 'polypeptide(L)'
;FPISCEAETGSINDNRIHLNFAAKLFRQSGPPHIALSTCVDFNPNDYTETPVDCVEDFSKHLAIKQHSGLLTNNDYRVTSWWNPSTMKVVNDSFLPRHYYQFYIHNINLDETLFWKITDELFPNIFFNNSNSQIKFSNLGVNAPNIFEWIIKSLSYLNDHAVSDYQKGSQQFQNSAAAKGVDLSAESTNTHKSKAKMKERDIRIAGTTINCEWHCKFRYDSGRIHFHIGQDVSEEVKKETQNKLIVGFFCKHLTT
;
A
#
# COMPACT_ATOMS: atom_id res chain seq x y z
N PHE A 1 21.10 -6.93 26.83
CA PHE A 1 20.01 -7.53 27.62
C PHE A 1 18.77 -7.60 26.74
N PRO A 2 18.20 -8.78 26.45
CA PRO A 2 16.95 -8.83 25.72
C PRO A 2 15.81 -8.63 26.73
N ILE A 3 15.00 -7.60 26.52
CA ILE A 3 13.70 -7.50 27.18
C ILE A 3 12.71 -8.14 26.21
N SER A 4 12.28 -9.35 26.54
CA SER A 4 11.11 -9.99 25.94
C SER A 4 9.87 -9.48 26.66
N CYS A 5 8.96 -8.81 25.94
CA CYS A 5 7.59 -8.62 26.41
C CYS A 5 6.71 -9.61 25.66
N GLU A 6 6.35 -10.70 26.33
CA GLU A 6 5.16 -11.48 26.00
C GLU A 6 3.96 -10.74 26.58
N ALA A 7 2.97 -10.42 25.75
CA ALA A 7 1.71 -9.87 26.20
C ALA A 7 0.65 -10.97 26.14
N GLU A 8 0.14 -11.35 27.32
CA GLU A 8 -0.96 -12.29 27.50
C GLU A 8 -2.29 -11.75 26.94
N THR A 9 -3.18 -12.70 26.68
CA THR A 9 -4.35 -12.64 25.82
C THR A 9 -5.55 -11.89 26.42
N GLY A 10 -5.90 -10.74 25.85
CA GLY A 10 -7.21 -10.08 26.01
C GLY A 10 -7.90 -9.82 24.67
N SER A 11 -9.16 -10.20 24.51
CA SER A 11 -9.91 -10.22 23.24
C SER A 11 -10.40 -8.82 22.81
N ILE A 12 -9.82 -8.24 21.75
CA ILE A 12 -10.46 -7.23 20.87
C ILE A 12 -9.96 -7.45 19.42
N ASN A 13 -10.90 -7.72 18.51
CA ASN A 13 -10.68 -8.11 17.11
C ASN A 13 -10.30 -6.91 16.20
N ASP A 14 -9.71 -7.24 15.04
CA ASP A 14 -9.21 -6.41 13.92
C ASP A 14 -7.93 -5.60 14.09
N ASN A 15 -7.72 -4.83 15.16
CA ASN A 15 -6.52 -3.97 15.25
C ASN A 15 -5.20 -4.72 15.46
N ARG A 16 -5.23 -5.95 16.00
CA ARG A 16 -4.03 -6.76 16.27
C ARG A 16 -3.27 -7.21 15.02
N ILE A 17 -3.96 -7.36 13.89
CA ILE A 17 -3.33 -7.84 12.64
C ILE A 17 -2.40 -6.76 12.09
N HIS A 18 -2.83 -5.49 12.14
CA HIS A 18 -2.05 -4.33 11.69
C HIS A 18 -0.86 -4.00 12.61
N LEU A 19 -1.01 -4.25 13.92
CA LEU A 19 0.03 -4.03 14.93
C LEU A 19 1.15 -5.07 14.86
N ASN A 20 0.79 -6.34 14.66
CA ASN A 20 1.76 -7.40 14.43
C ASN A 20 2.53 -7.22 13.13
N PHE A 21 1.92 -6.60 12.11
CA PHE A 21 2.57 -6.31 10.85
C PHE A 21 3.69 -5.27 10.99
N ALA A 22 3.40 -4.15 11.67
CA ALA A 22 4.41 -3.16 12.06
C ALA A 22 5.56 -3.82 12.85
N ALA A 23 5.24 -4.59 13.90
CA ALA A 23 6.21 -5.27 14.76
C ALA A 23 7.08 -6.32 14.02
N LYS A 24 6.50 -7.06 13.07
CA LYS A 24 7.19 -8.10 12.29
C LYS A 24 8.15 -7.49 11.26
N LEU A 25 7.78 -6.34 10.69
CA LEU A 25 8.65 -5.56 9.81
C LEU A 25 9.91 -5.05 10.51
N PHE A 26 9.81 -4.58 11.76
CA PHE A 26 10.97 -4.17 12.56
C PHE A 26 12.00 -5.28 12.78
N ARG A 27 11.55 -6.54 12.88
CA ARG A 27 12.45 -7.67 13.13
C ARG A 27 13.24 -8.11 11.90
N GLN A 28 12.76 -7.80 10.69
CA GLN A 28 13.34 -8.35 9.45
C GLN A 28 14.27 -7.38 8.71
N SER A 29 14.24 -6.07 9.01
CA SER A 29 14.95 -5.07 8.20
C SER A 29 16.39 -4.77 8.63
N GLY A 30 16.90 -5.22 9.78
CA GLY A 30 18.12 -4.63 10.35
C GLY A 30 17.95 -3.11 10.56
N PRO A 31 18.95 -2.36 11.10
CA PRO A 31 18.70 -0.97 11.47
C PRO A 31 18.50 -0.13 10.20
N PRO A 32 17.33 0.50 10.07
CA PRO A 32 17.25 1.88 10.51
C PRO A 32 16.16 2.09 11.57
N HIS A 33 16.52 2.91 12.54
CA HIS A 33 15.76 3.26 13.74
C HIS A 33 14.45 3.96 13.42
N ILE A 34 13.35 3.21 13.41
CA ILE A 34 12.00 3.76 13.33
C ILE A 34 11.22 3.15 14.49
N ALA A 35 10.46 3.96 15.22
CA ALA A 35 9.58 3.49 16.28
C ALA A 35 8.14 3.68 15.82
N LEU A 36 7.46 2.60 15.43
CA LEU A 36 6.02 2.54 15.63
C LEU A 36 5.83 2.08 17.07
N SER A 37 5.68 3.05 17.99
CA SER A 37 5.06 2.74 19.27
C SER A 37 3.58 2.60 19.03
N THR A 38 3.05 1.45 19.41
CA THR A 38 1.62 1.21 19.42
C THR A 38 1.21 1.18 20.87
N CYS A 39 0.91 2.36 21.41
CA CYS A 39 0.21 2.45 22.69
C CYS A 39 -1.27 2.21 22.38
N VAL A 40 -1.65 0.93 22.27
CA VAL A 40 -3.05 0.57 22.39
C VAL A 40 -3.38 0.76 23.87
N ASP A 41 -4.20 1.76 24.15
CA ASP A 41 -4.69 2.13 25.48
C ASP A 41 -3.61 2.54 26.48
N PHE A 42 -3.14 3.78 26.35
CA PHE A 42 -2.45 4.45 27.45
C PHE A 42 -3.48 4.89 28.50
N ASN A 43 -3.81 4.03 29.46
CA ASN A 43 -4.49 4.42 30.69
C ASN A 43 -3.42 4.66 31.77
N PRO A 44 -3.18 5.91 32.19
CA PRO A 44 -2.15 6.24 33.17
C PRO A 44 -2.33 5.51 34.52
N ASN A 45 -3.56 5.02 34.80
CA ASN A 45 -3.90 4.35 36.06
C ASN A 45 -3.58 2.85 36.06
N ASP A 46 -3.27 2.25 34.91
CA ASP A 46 -2.99 0.81 34.81
C ASP A 46 -1.52 0.48 35.16
N TYR A 47 -0.71 1.49 35.49
CA TYR A 47 0.68 1.34 35.92
C TYR A 47 0.86 1.84 37.36
N THR A 48 0.93 0.91 38.31
CA THR A 48 1.08 1.20 39.74
C THR A 48 2.53 1.27 40.22
N GLU A 49 3.51 1.13 39.32
CA GLU A 49 4.92 1.33 39.64
C GLU A 49 5.42 2.60 38.94
N THR A 50 5.83 3.58 39.76
CA THR A 50 6.44 4.88 39.45
C THR A 50 6.48 5.34 37.97
N PRO A 51 5.73 6.40 37.60
CA PRO A 51 5.70 6.94 36.24
C PRO A 51 6.96 7.74 35.95
N VAL A 52 8.03 7.05 35.59
CA VAL A 52 9.27 7.67 35.13
C VAL A 52 9.68 6.94 33.84
N ASP A 53 9.94 7.72 32.79
CA ASP A 53 10.57 7.38 31.50
C ASP A 53 9.71 7.04 30.26
N CYS A 54 8.46 6.54 30.32
CA CYS A 54 7.85 6.06 29.06
C CYS A 54 7.29 7.15 28.09
N VAL A 55 6.62 8.20 28.58
CA VAL A 55 5.99 9.23 27.71
C VAL A 55 6.97 10.33 27.32
N GLU A 56 7.82 10.75 28.25
CA GLU A 56 8.84 11.75 27.99
C GLU A 56 9.89 11.23 27.00
N ASP A 57 10.34 9.99 27.15
CA ASP A 57 11.30 9.41 26.22
C ASP A 57 10.68 9.14 24.86
N PHE A 58 9.40 8.80 24.79
CA PHE A 58 8.70 8.65 23.52
C PHE A 58 8.55 9.97 22.77
N SER A 59 8.13 11.03 23.48
CA SER A 59 7.99 12.38 22.88
C SER A 59 9.36 12.94 22.47
N LYS A 60 10.40 12.74 23.29
CA LYS A 60 11.80 13.07 22.97
C LYS A 60 12.29 12.25 21.77
N HIS A 61 11.98 10.95 21.71
CA HIS A 61 12.35 10.06 20.61
C HIS A 61 11.73 10.50 19.28
N LEU A 62 10.42 10.80 19.26
CA LEU A 62 9.74 11.32 18.09
C LEU A 62 10.33 12.67 17.66
N ALA A 63 10.55 13.58 18.61
CA ALA A 63 11.15 14.90 18.36
C ALA A 63 12.58 14.79 17.78
N ILE A 64 13.37 13.82 18.24
CA ILE A 64 14.73 13.55 17.71
C ILE A 64 14.68 12.93 16.31
N LYS A 65 13.73 12.03 16.04
CA LYS A 65 13.66 11.30 14.76
C LYS A 65 13.08 12.11 13.62
N GLN A 66 12.37 13.19 13.92
CA GLN A 66 11.83 14.16 12.97
C GLN A 66 10.94 13.60 11.85
N HIS A 67 10.72 12.29 11.68
CA HIS A 67 9.75 11.72 10.72
C HIS A 67 9.01 10.57 11.40
N SER A 68 7.75 10.77 11.79
CA SER A 68 7.01 9.73 12.52
C SER A 68 5.50 9.80 12.33
N GLY A 69 4.89 8.63 12.10
CA GLY A 69 3.44 8.46 12.16
C GLY A 69 3.05 7.99 13.55
N LEU A 70 2.10 8.67 14.20
CA LEU A 70 1.64 8.33 15.53
C LEU A 70 0.23 7.74 15.46
N LEU A 71 0.10 6.48 15.85
CA LEU A 71 -1.18 5.79 16.00
C LEU A 71 -1.72 6.10 17.38
N THR A 72 -2.74 6.96 17.48
CA THR A 72 -3.25 7.42 18.77
C THR A 72 -4.65 8.02 18.67
N ASN A 73 -5.42 7.88 19.75
CA ASN A 73 -6.71 8.54 19.93
C ASN A 73 -6.56 9.95 20.53
N ASN A 74 -5.35 10.32 20.98
CA ASN A 74 -5.07 11.62 21.58
C ASN A 74 -4.65 12.64 20.51
N ASP A 75 -5.14 13.87 20.62
CA ASP A 75 -4.69 14.94 19.73
C ASP A 75 -3.37 15.53 20.21
N TYR A 76 -2.25 15.00 19.72
CA TYR A 76 -0.93 15.56 20.00
C TYR A 76 -0.55 16.73 19.08
N ARG A 77 -1.40 17.14 18.12
CA ARG A 77 -1.05 18.25 17.20
C ARG A 77 -0.94 19.59 17.91
N VAL A 78 -1.47 19.68 19.13
CA VAL A 78 -1.42 20.87 19.98
C VAL A 78 -0.20 20.91 20.90
N THR A 79 0.63 19.86 20.93
CA THR A 79 1.82 19.84 21.78
C THR A 79 3.00 20.58 21.15
N SER A 80 3.85 21.16 21.98
CA SER A 80 5.00 21.97 21.54
C SER A 80 6.11 21.17 20.85
N TRP A 81 6.14 19.84 21.05
CA TRP A 81 7.10 18.94 20.40
C TRP A 81 6.59 18.40 19.07
N TRP A 82 5.31 18.61 18.74
CA TRP A 82 4.73 18.14 17.50
C TRP A 82 5.25 18.94 16.31
N ASN A 83 5.79 18.25 15.31
CA ASN A 83 6.19 18.88 14.06
C ASN A 83 5.15 18.56 12.96
N PRO A 84 4.28 19.51 12.56
CA PRO A 84 3.23 19.25 11.58
C PRO A 84 3.74 19.02 10.16
N SER A 85 4.99 19.39 9.85
CA SER A 85 5.57 19.14 8.51
C SER A 85 6.06 17.70 8.37
N THR A 86 6.31 17.01 9.48
CA THR A 86 6.97 15.70 9.47
C THR A 86 6.38 14.68 10.43
N MET A 87 5.26 14.98 11.08
CA MET A 87 4.52 14.05 11.91
C MET A 87 3.04 14.03 11.50
N LYS A 88 2.43 12.84 11.55
CA LYS A 88 0.99 12.67 11.28
C LYS A 88 0.32 11.82 12.34
N VAL A 89 -0.83 12.29 12.82
CA VAL A 89 -1.75 11.48 13.61
C VAL A 89 -2.48 10.54 12.66
N VAL A 90 -2.54 9.27 13.01
CA VAL A 90 -3.27 8.24 12.28
C VAL A 90 -4.36 7.73 13.22
N ASN A 91 -5.57 8.25 13.03
CA ASN A 91 -6.72 8.07 13.92
C ASN A 91 -7.90 7.36 13.24
N ASP A 92 -7.65 6.68 12.12
CA ASP A 92 -8.68 6.03 11.31
C ASP A 92 -8.32 4.56 11.04
N SER A 93 -9.36 3.73 10.93
CA SER A 93 -9.36 2.33 10.48
C SER A 93 -8.55 2.07 9.18
N PHE A 94 -8.24 3.09 8.39
CA PHE A 94 -7.32 3.04 7.24
C PHE A 94 -5.82 3.15 7.60
N LEU A 95 -5.49 2.78 8.84
CA LEU A 95 -4.20 2.81 9.53
C LEU A 95 -2.96 2.50 8.67
N PRO A 96 -2.91 1.41 7.88
CA PRO A 96 -1.71 1.09 7.11
C PRO A 96 -1.47 2.08 5.98
N ARG A 97 -2.50 2.41 5.18
CA ARG A 97 -2.35 3.21 3.97
C ARG A 97 -1.83 4.61 4.23
N HIS A 98 -2.43 5.33 5.19
CA HIS A 98 -1.98 6.67 5.53
C HIS A 98 -0.59 6.65 6.16
N TYR A 99 -0.27 5.62 6.95
CA TYR A 99 1.06 5.41 7.49
C TYR A 99 2.10 5.17 6.38
N TYR A 100 1.81 4.31 5.39
CA TYR A 100 2.73 4.05 4.29
C TYR A 100 2.84 5.19 3.28
N GLN A 101 1.75 5.89 2.98
CA GLN A 101 1.80 7.14 2.21
C GLN A 101 2.69 8.18 2.90
N PHE A 102 2.54 8.32 4.22
CA PHE A 102 3.39 9.19 5.02
C PHE A 102 4.84 8.70 5.05
N TYR A 103 5.07 7.42 5.30
CA TYR A 103 6.40 6.81 5.37
C TYR A 103 7.13 6.92 4.02
N ILE A 104 6.43 6.68 2.90
CA ILE A 104 6.99 6.77 1.53
C ILE A 104 7.27 8.21 1.12
N HIS A 105 6.46 9.15 1.58
CA HIS A 105 6.72 10.57 1.35
C HIS A 105 7.96 11.07 2.11
N ASN A 106 8.29 10.45 3.26
CA ASN A 106 9.36 10.91 4.15
C ASN A 106 10.63 10.05 4.10
N ILE A 107 10.53 8.80 3.65
CA ILE A 107 11.63 7.85 3.59
C ILE A 107 11.72 7.39 2.14
N ASN A 108 12.92 7.52 1.58
CA ASN A 108 13.27 7.13 0.23
C ASN A 108 13.21 5.59 0.12
N LEU A 109 11.99 5.06 0.01
CA LEU A 109 11.69 3.64 0.10
C LEU A 109 12.27 2.95 -1.12
N ASP A 110 13.28 2.11 -0.90
CA ASP A 110 13.85 1.36 -1.99
C ASP A 110 12.85 0.31 -2.51
N GLU A 111 12.94 -0.02 -3.78
CA GLU A 111 12.02 -0.94 -4.44
C GLU A 111 12.07 -2.35 -3.83
N THR A 112 13.21 -2.77 -3.28
CA THR A 112 13.35 -4.09 -2.64
C THR A 112 12.51 -4.16 -1.36
N LEU A 113 12.56 -3.12 -0.53
CA LEU A 113 11.77 -3.02 0.68
C LEU A 113 10.29 -2.90 0.35
N PHE A 114 9.92 -2.13 -0.69
CA PHE A 114 8.54 -2.05 -1.15
C PHE A 114 7.99 -3.45 -1.45
N TRP A 115 8.72 -4.26 -2.23
CA TRP A 115 8.26 -5.58 -2.62
C TRP A 115 8.11 -6.54 -1.44
N LYS A 116 8.95 -6.41 -0.40
CA LYS A 116 8.89 -7.24 0.82
C LYS A 116 7.64 -7.03 1.67
N ILE A 117 6.96 -5.90 1.52
CA ILE A 117 5.80 -5.54 2.36
C ILE A 117 4.48 -5.52 1.59
N THR A 118 4.55 -5.73 0.27
CA THR A 118 3.41 -5.51 -0.63
C THR A 118 2.20 -6.38 -0.32
N ASP A 119 2.43 -7.63 0.08
CA ASP A 119 1.35 -8.59 0.37
C ASP A 119 0.51 -8.14 1.55
N GLU A 120 1.11 -7.43 2.50
CA GLU A 120 0.41 -6.89 3.65
C GLU A 120 -0.13 -5.47 3.41
N LEU A 121 0.52 -4.69 2.54
CA LEU A 121 -0.01 -3.38 2.11
C LEU A 121 -1.27 -3.50 1.26
N PHE A 122 -1.27 -4.50 0.37
CA PHE A 122 -2.29 -4.68 -0.64
C PHE A 122 -2.79 -6.13 -0.65
N PRO A 123 -3.43 -6.59 0.45
CA PRO A 123 -3.81 -7.99 0.63
C PRO A 123 -4.82 -8.50 -0.41
N ASN A 124 -5.55 -7.61 -1.09
CA ASN A 124 -6.54 -7.92 -2.12
C ASN A 124 -5.96 -7.85 -3.54
N ILE A 125 -4.64 -7.68 -3.67
CA ILE A 125 -3.93 -7.67 -4.95
C ILE A 125 -3.01 -8.89 -5.03
N PHE A 126 -3.09 -9.58 -6.16
CA PHE A 126 -2.07 -10.51 -6.61
C PHE A 126 -1.13 -9.77 -7.57
N PHE A 127 0.16 -9.73 -7.24
CA PHE A 127 1.18 -9.19 -8.11
C PHE A 127 1.81 -10.31 -8.92
N ASN A 128 1.69 -10.23 -10.25
CA ASN A 128 2.41 -11.12 -11.17
C ASN A 128 3.91 -10.76 -11.20
N ASN A 129 4.62 -11.03 -10.11
CA ASN A 129 6.05 -10.73 -9.99
C ASN A 129 6.94 -11.79 -10.69
N SER A 130 6.33 -12.78 -11.33
CA SER A 130 7.02 -13.69 -12.24
C SER A 130 7.64 -12.90 -13.38
N ASN A 131 8.97 -12.93 -13.48
CA ASN A 131 9.75 -12.42 -14.62
C ASN A 131 9.95 -10.90 -14.71
N SER A 132 10.15 -10.18 -13.59
CA SER A 132 10.58 -8.76 -13.62
C SER A 132 9.61 -7.79 -14.33
N GLN A 133 8.37 -8.20 -14.56
CA GLN A 133 7.39 -7.39 -15.30
C GLN A 133 6.87 -6.21 -14.46
N ILE A 134 6.98 -6.32 -13.14
CA ILE A 134 6.56 -5.29 -12.19
C ILE A 134 7.81 -4.67 -11.56
N LYS A 135 8.48 -3.80 -12.33
CA LYS A 135 9.60 -2.98 -11.84
C LYS A 135 9.30 -1.50 -12.00
N PHE A 136 9.70 -0.66 -11.05
CA PHE A 136 9.50 0.78 -11.14
C PHE A 136 10.24 1.38 -12.35
N SER A 137 11.42 0.84 -12.69
CA SER A 137 12.15 1.25 -13.90
C SER A 137 11.33 1.06 -15.19
N ASN A 138 10.42 0.08 -15.21
CA ASN A 138 9.61 -0.19 -16.40
C ASN A 138 8.59 0.93 -16.66
N LEU A 139 8.22 1.72 -15.64
CA LEU A 139 7.28 2.84 -15.79
C LEU A 139 7.81 3.93 -16.73
N GLY A 140 9.12 3.99 -16.96
CA GLY A 140 9.73 5.00 -17.83
C GLY A 140 9.50 6.44 -17.36
N VAL A 141 9.34 6.63 -16.05
CA VAL A 141 9.10 7.93 -15.41
C VAL A 141 10.26 8.24 -14.46
N ASN A 142 10.82 9.43 -14.59
CA ASN A 142 11.68 10.04 -13.57
C ASN A 142 10.94 11.26 -13.01
N ALA A 143 10.20 11.08 -11.92
CA ALA A 143 9.40 12.13 -11.28
C ALA A 143 9.40 11.94 -9.75
N PRO A 144 9.53 13.01 -8.95
CA PRO A 144 9.63 12.90 -7.49
C PRO A 144 8.36 12.31 -6.84
N ASN A 145 7.20 12.48 -7.48
CA ASN A 145 5.91 12.03 -6.99
C ASN A 145 5.46 10.66 -7.56
N ILE A 146 6.34 9.94 -8.27
CA ILE A 146 5.96 8.64 -8.88
C ILE A 146 5.57 7.60 -7.82
N PHE A 147 6.29 7.56 -6.71
CA PHE A 147 6.02 6.64 -5.60
C PHE A 147 4.69 6.92 -4.92
N GLU A 148 4.38 8.20 -4.68
CA GLU A 148 3.08 8.61 -4.15
C GLU A 148 1.94 8.15 -5.07
N TRP A 149 2.11 8.33 -6.39
CA TRP A 149 1.15 7.85 -7.38
C TRP A 149 1.01 6.32 -7.41
N ILE A 150 2.11 5.56 -7.33
CA ILE A 150 2.08 4.09 -7.28
C ILE A 150 1.26 3.65 -6.08
N ILE A 151 1.56 4.17 -4.89
CA ILE A 151 0.86 3.82 -3.65
C ILE A 151 -0.61 4.18 -3.74
N LYS A 152 -0.94 5.38 -4.21
CA LYS A 152 -2.32 5.83 -4.36
C LYS A 152 -3.09 4.94 -5.34
N SER A 153 -2.46 4.56 -6.46
CA SER A 153 -3.07 3.70 -7.47
C SER A 153 -3.31 2.29 -6.92
N LEU A 154 -2.29 1.65 -6.34
CA LEU A 154 -2.43 0.30 -5.77
C LEU A 154 -3.40 0.29 -4.57
N SER A 155 -3.41 1.35 -3.77
CA SER A 155 -4.38 1.56 -2.71
C SER A 155 -5.82 1.54 -3.23
N TYR A 156 -6.09 2.32 -4.28
CA TYR A 156 -7.41 2.32 -4.90
C TYR A 156 -7.80 0.94 -5.44
N LEU A 157 -6.86 0.27 -6.12
CA LEU A 157 -7.08 -1.08 -6.66
C LEU A 157 -7.40 -2.09 -5.56
N ASN A 158 -6.70 -2.02 -4.42
CA ASN A 158 -6.87 -2.93 -3.30
C ASN A 158 -8.23 -2.79 -2.58
N ASP A 159 -8.71 -1.56 -2.41
CA ASP A 159 -9.88 -1.31 -1.54
C ASP A 159 -11.19 -1.16 -2.30
N HIS A 160 -11.14 -0.68 -3.53
CA HIS A 160 -12.34 -0.17 -4.20
C HIS A 160 -12.59 -0.78 -5.56
N ALA A 161 -11.54 -1.17 -6.30
CA ALA A 161 -11.67 -1.40 -7.73
C ALA A 161 -12.66 -2.51 -8.10
N VAL A 162 -12.68 -3.64 -7.39
CA VAL A 162 -13.64 -4.73 -7.66
C VAL A 162 -15.09 -4.24 -7.49
N SER A 163 -15.39 -3.57 -6.38
CA SER A 163 -16.73 -3.06 -6.08
C SER A 163 -17.17 -1.93 -7.03
N ASP A 164 -16.24 -1.06 -7.42
CA ASP A 164 -16.53 0.05 -8.33
C ASP A 164 -16.66 -0.45 -9.79
N TYR A 165 -15.93 -1.51 -10.17
CA TYR A 165 -16.05 -2.17 -11.48
C TYR A 165 -17.41 -2.82 -11.71
N GLN A 166 -17.98 -3.46 -10.68
CA GLN A 166 -19.31 -4.08 -10.75
C GLN A 166 -20.44 -3.09 -11.08
N LYS A 167 -20.21 -1.79 -10.87
CA LYS A 167 -21.16 -0.71 -11.20
C LYS A 167 -21.13 -0.33 -12.69
N GLY A 168 -20.22 -0.92 -13.48
CA GLY A 168 -20.03 -0.68 -14.90
C GLY A 168 -18.84 0.22 -15.22
N SER A 169 -18.26 0.03 -16.41
CA SER A 169 -16.97 0.63 -16.81
C SER A 169 -16.91 2.16 -16.70
N GLN A 170 -17.99 2.87 -17.05
CA GLN A 170 -18.02 4.33 -16.94
C GLN A 170 -18.03 4.78 -15.47
N GLN A 171 -18.83 4.11 -14.63
CA GLN A 171 -18.91 4.43 -13.21
C GLN A 171 -17.61 4.07 -12.49
N PHE A 172 -16.93 3.01 -12.92
CA PHE A 172 -15.63 2.63 -12.41
C PHE A 172 -14.58 3.72 -12.64
N GLN A 173 -14.50 4.26 -13.86
CA GLN A 173 -13.60 5.37 -14.20
C GLN A 173 -13.94 6.63 -13.39
N ASN A 174 -15.22 6.99 -13.31
CA ASN A 174 -15.67 8.16 -12.53
C ASN A 174 -15.33 8.00 -11.03
N SER A 175 -15.53 6.81 -10.48
CA SER A 175 -15.25 6.52 -9.06
C SER A 175 -13.76 6.51 -8.74
N ALA A 176 -12.92 6.10 -9.69
CA ALA A 176 -11.46 6.20 -9.60
C ALA A 176 -11.00 7.65 -9.65
N ALA A 177 -11.50 8.42 -10.62
CA ALA A 177 -11.17 9.82 -10.81
C ALA A 177 -11.56 10.67 -9.58
N ALA A 178 -12.71 10.40 -8.98
CA ALA A 178 -13.15 11.04 -7.73
C ALA A 178 -12.22 10.74 -6.54
N LYS A 179 -11.51 9.61 -6.56
CA LYS A 179 -10.45 9.24 -5.59
C LYS A 179 -9.05 9.64 -6.08
N GLY A 180 -8.98 10.40 -7.17
CA GLY A 180 -7.76 10.95 -7.77
C GLY A 180 -6.83 9.90 -8.38
N VAL A 181 -7.39 8.82 -8.92
CA VAL A 181 -6.70 7.83 -9.75
C VAL A 181 -7.28 7.89 -11.16
N ASP A 182 -6.45 8.23 -12.14
CA ASP A 182 -6.81 8.14 -13.56
C ASP A 182 -6.59 6.70 -14.03
N LEU A 183 -7.64 6.06 -14.54
CA LEU A 183 -7.59 4.74 -15.13
C LEU A 183 -8.58 4.62 -16.29
N SER A 184 -8.27 3.73 -17.23
CA SER A 184 -9.21 3.33 -18.27
C SER A 184 -8.92 1.92 -18.75
N ALA A 185 -9.89 1.33 -19.44
CA ALA A 185 -9.62 0.19 -20.32
C ALA A 185 -8.84 0.63 -21.56
N GLU A 186 -8.40 -0.33 -22.35
CA GLU A 186 -7.86 -0.08 -23.68
C GLU A 186 -8.91 0.50 -24.63
N SER A 187 -8.42 1.22 -25.65
CA SER A 187 -9.31 1.82 -26.63
C SER A 187 -9.92 0.79 -27.57
N THR A 188 -11.08 1.10 -28.15
CA THR A 188 -11.70 0.29 -29.21
C THR A 188 -10.75 0.03 -30.39
N ASN A 189 -9.87 0.99 -30.70
CA ASN A 189 -8.88 0.83 -31.77
C ASN A 189 -7.81 -0.20 -31.39
N THR A 190 -7.35 -0.18 -30.14
CA THR A 190 -6.43 -1.18 -29.61
C THR A 190 -7.06 -2.57 -29.64
N HIS A 191 -8.31 -2.70 -29.19
CA HIS A 191 -9.06 -3.98 -29.13
C HIS A 191 -9.19 -4.65 -30.50
N LYS A 192 -9.27 -3.86 -31.58
CA LYS A 192 -9.34 -4.39 -32.96
C LYS A 192 -8.02 -5.01 -33.42
N SER A 193 -6.89 -4.69 -32.79
CA SER A 193 -5.58 -5.23 -33.15
C SER A 193 -5.15 -6.35 -32.20
N LYS A 194 -5.23 -7.59 -32.69
CA LYS A 194 -4.75 -8.78 -31.95
C LYS A 194 -3.30 -8.65 -31.51
N ALA A 195 -2.44 -8.07 -32.36
CA ALA A 195 -1.03 -7.87 -32.04
C ALA A 195 -0.86 -6.92 -30.84
N LYS A 196 -1.61 -5.81 -30.80
CA LYS A 196 -1.56 -4.86 -29.68
C LYS A 196 -2.14 -5.49 -28.42
N MET A 197 -3.30 -6.16 -28.51
CA MET A 197 -3.90 -6.81 -27.34
C MET A 197 -2.98 -7.87 -26.71
N LYS A 198 -2.21 -8.59 -27.53
CA LYS A 198 -1.22 -9.57 -27.05
C LYS A 198 -0.13 -8.97 -26.16
N GLU A 199 0.20 -7.69 -26.31
CA GLU A 199 1.17 -7.02 -25.42
C GLU A 199 0.65 -6.90 -23.98
N ARG A 200 -0.66 -7.04 -23.75
CA ARG A 200 -1.31 -7.01 -22.43
C ARG A 200 -1.49 -8.39 -21.81
N ASP A 201 -1.08 -9.43 -22.51
CA ASP A 201 -1.22 -10.81 -22.04
C ASP A 201 -0.14 -11.16 -21.02
N ILE A 202 -0.57 -11.69 -19.88
CA ILE A 202 0.28 -12.38 -18.90
C ILE A 202 -0.13 -13.86 -18.82
N ARG A 203 0.70 -14.68 -18.17
CA ARG A 203 0.39 -16.10 -17.93
C ARG A 203 0.31 -16.39 -16.44
N ILE A 204 -0.82 -16.95 -16.01
CA ILE A 204 -1.05 -17.42 -14.63
C ILE A 204 -1.69 -18.80 -14.74
N ALA A 205 -1.16 -19.78 -13.98
CA ALA A 205 -1.64 -21.17 -14.02
C ALA A 205 -1.76 -21.75 -15.46
N GLY A 206 -0.82 -21.40 -16.36
CA GLY A 206 -0.83 -21.81 -17.76
C GLY A 206 -1.88 -21.13 -18.65
N THR A 207 -2.73 -20.26 -18.08
CA THR A 207 -3.79 -19.53 -18.78
C THR A 207 -3.33 -18.12 -19.13
N THR A 208 -3.69 -17.66 -20.33
CA THR A 208 -3.45 -16.28 -20.76
C THR A 208 -4.50 -15.35 -20.16
N ILE A 209 -4.06 -14.30 -19.47
CA ILE A 209 -4.91 -13.27 -18.88
C ILE A 209 -4.57 -11.93 -19.51
N ASN A 210 -5.57 -11.21 -20.02
CA ASN A 210 -5.37 -9.93 -20.67
C ASN A 210 -5.55 -8.77 -19.69
N CYS A 211 -4.49 -8.02 -19.39
CA CYS A 211 -4.53 -6.87 -18.48
C CYS A 211 -4.85 -5.57 -19.25
N GLU A 212 -6.09 -5.46 -19.76
CA GLU A 212 -6.54 -4.32 -20.56
C GLU A 212 -6.72 -3.03 -19.73
N TRP A 213 -7.02 -3.14 -18.44
CA TRP A 213 -7.20 -1.97 -17.59
C TRP A 213 -5.85 -1.43 -17.14
N HIS A 214 -5.73 -0.11 -17.06
CA HIS A 214 -4.49 0.50 -16.60
C HIS A 214 -4.69 1.83 -15.89
N CYS A 215 -3.96 2.02 -14.80
CA CYS A 215 -3.78 3.33 -14.18
C CYS A 215 -2.77 4.16 -14.98
N LYS A 216 -2.97 5.47 -15.04
CA LYS A 216 -2.13 6.41 -15.80
C LYS A 216 -1.48 7.43 -14.88
N PHE A 217 -0.18 7.64 -15.07
CA PHE A 217 0.55 8.74 -14.44
C PHE A 217 0.64 9.95 -15.37
N ARG A 218 1.21 9.75 -16.57
CA ARG A 218 1.31 10.75 -17.65
C ARG A 218 0.68 10.21 -18.92
N TYR A 219 0.48 11.05 -19.92
CA TYR A 219 -0.08 10.63 -21.21
C TYR A 219 0.77 9.54 -21.92
N ASP A 220 2.10 9.56 -21.78
CA ASP A 220 3.04 8.72 -22.55
C ASP A 220 3.90 7.78 -21.69
N SER A 221 3.67 7.76 -20.37
CA SER A 221 4.54 7.09 -19.41
C SER A 221 3.80 6.77 -18.10
N GLY A 222 4.28 5.78 -17.36
CA GLY A 222 3.73 5.34 -16.09
C GLY A 222 2.36 4.68 -16.24
N ARG A 223 2.39 3.38 -16.57
CA ARG A 223 1.21 2.52 -16.65
C ARG A 223 1.33 1.37 -15.67
N ILE A 224 0.27 1.15 -14.89
CA ILE A 224 0.08 -0.06 -14.09
C ILE A 224 -1.05 -0.84 -14.75
N HIS A 225 -0.73 -1.93 -15.45
CA HIS A 225 -1.72 -2.77 -16.11
C HIS A 225 -2.26 -3.82 -15.15
N PHE A 226 -3.58 -4.02 -15.16
CA PHE A 226 -4.27 -4.93 -14.26
C PHE A 226 -5.49 -5.59 -14.90
N HIS A 227 -5.97 -6.64 -14.25
CA HIS A 227 -7.19 -7.37 -14.55
C HIS A 227 -8.01 -7.53 -13.26
N ILE A 228 -9.34 -7.38 -13.35
CA ILE A 228 -10.23 -7.36 -12.18
C ILE A 228 -10.29 -8.72 -11.47
N GLY A 229 -10.00 -9.81 -12.20
CA GLY A 229 -9.81 -11.16 -11.63
C GLY A 229 -11.10 -11.92 -11.34
N GLN A 230 -12.28 -11.36 -11.62
CA GLN A 230 -13.57 -11.98 -11.31
C GLN A 230 -14.05 -12.98 -12.38
N ASP A 231 -13.61 -12.78 -13.63
CA ASP A 231 -14.02 -13.51 -14.84
C ASP A 231 -12.92 -14.44 -15.38
N VAL A 232 -11.97 -14.83 -14.54
CA VAL A 232 -10.89 -15.77 -14.88
C VAL A 232 -11.27 -17.22 -14.54
N SER A 233 -10.52 -18.19 -15.05
CA SER A 233 -10.75 -19.62 -14.76
C SER A 233 -10.56 -19.95 -13.28
N GLU A 234 -11.13 -21.07 -12.82
CA GLU A 234 -11.01 -21.49 -11.42
C GLU A 234 -9.56 -21.82 -11.02
N GLU A 235 -8.74 -22.30 -11.95
CA GLU A 235 -7.30 -22.52 -11.72
C GLU A 235 -6.59 -21.21 -11.44
N VAL A 236 -6.93 -20.16 -12.19
CA VAL A 236 -6.36 -18.82 -11.99
C VAL A 236 -6.87 -18.24 -10.68
N LYS A 237 -8.17 -18.35 -10.35
CA LYS A 237 -8.69 -17.91 -9.05
C LYS A 237 -8.01 -18.59 -7.88
N LYS A 238 -7.71 -19.89 -8.00
CA LYS A 238 -6.97 -20.64 -6.97
C LYS A 238 -5.56 -20.10 -6.80
N GLU A 239 -4.84 -19.88 -7.90
CA GLU A 239 -3.47 -19.34 -7.89
C GLU A 239 -3.43 -17.91 -7.34
N THR A 240 -4.37 -17.06 -7.74
CA THR A 240 -4.43 -15.65 -7.34
C THR A 240 -5.19 -15.44 -6.04
N GLN A 241 -5.72 -16.50 -5.43
CA GLN A 241 -6.59 -16.45 -4.25
C GLN A 241 -7.79 -15.51 -4.44
N ASN A 242 -8.37 -15.49 -5.64
CA ASN A 242 -9.50 -14.65 -6.03
C ASN A 242 -9.25 -13.13 -5.90
N LYS A 243 -7.98 -12.71 -5.94
CA LYS A 243 -7.56 -11.31 -5.84
C LYS A 243 -7.58 -10.61 -7.20
N LEU A 244 -7.62 -9.28 -7.17
CA LEU A 244 -7.33 -8.45 -8.35
C LEU A 244 -5.90 -8.70 -8.82
N ILE A 245 -5.67 -8.74 -10.13
CA ILE A 245 -4.38 -9.13 -10.70
C ILE A 245 -3.66 -7.90 -11.24
N VAL A 246 -2.52 -7.52 -10.67
CA VAL A 246 -1.60 -6.55 -11.27
C VAL A 246 -0.61 -7.31 -12.14
N GLY A 247 -0.64 -7.05 -13.44
CA GLY A 247 0.11 -7.81 -14.43
C GLY A 247 1.53 -7.30 -14.63
N PHE A 248 1.68 -6.02 -14.95
CA PHE A 248 2.97 -5.43 -15.29
C PHE A 248 2.95 -3.90 -15.19
N PHE A 249 4.14 -3.33 -15.04
CA PHE A 249 4.40 -1.90 -15.16
C PHE A 249 5.07 -1.62 -16.50
N CYS A 250 4.67 -0.55 -17.17
CA CYS A 250 5.32 -0.14 -18.41
C CYS A 250 5.27 1.38 -18.61
N LYS A 251 6.08 1.87 -19.57
CA LYS A 251 6.03 3.25 -20.04
C LYS A 251 4.70 3.47 -20.76
N HIS A 252 4.56 2.83 -21.91
CA HIS A 252 3.36 2.84 -22.72
C HIS A 252 3.46 1.68 -23.70
N LEU A 253 2.38 0.94 -23.89
CA LEU A 253 2.30 -0.10 -24.91
C LEU A 253 1.90 0.49 -26.27
N THR A 254 1.93 -0.31 -27.31
CA THR A 254 1.44 0.14 -28.62
C THR A 254 -0.08 0.38 -28.55
N THR A 255 -0.54 1.51 -29.09
CA THR A 255 -1.96 1.93 -29.19
C THR A 255 -2.41 2.11 -30.62
#